data_AF-A0A091P0J5-F1
#
_entry.id   AF-A0A091P0J5-F1
#
_cell.length_a   1.000
_cell.length_b   1.000
_cell.length_c   1.000
_cell.angle_alpha   90.00
_cell.angle_beta   90.00
_cell.angle_gamma   90.00
#
_symmetry.space_group_name_H-M   'P 1'
#
loop_
_entity.id
_entity.type
_entity.pdbx_description
1 polymer ?
#
loop_
_entity_poly.entity_id
_entity_poly.type
_entity_poly.pdbx_seq_one_letter_code
_entity_poly.pdbx_strand_id
1 'polypeptide(L)'
;QREAIRRGLDILQYEVPGGDTFMHEGFKRANEQIYHETYGGVRTASVIIALTDGELQDVQFYYAEQEANRARSFGAIVYCVGVKDFNETQLSTIADSIDHVFPVTGGFYALRGTIDSILKKSCIEILAAEPSSVCAGESFQVVVRGNGFYHARNIDQVLCSFKLNDSLTINEKPTLVHDTYLLCPAPVIEDAGQ
;
A
#
# COMPACT_ATOMS: atom_id res chain seq x y z
N GLN A 1 -14.25 11.24 10.78
CA GLN A 1 -12.89 11.11 10.21
C GLN A 1 -12.62 12.10 9.07
N ARG A 2 -13.36 12.11 7.95
CA ARG A 2 -13.10 13.03 6.82
C ARG A 2 -13.11 14.52 7.17
N GLU A 3 -13.97 14.97 8.08
CA GLU A 3 -14.00 16.36 8.54
C GLU A 3 -12.79 16.74 9.40
N ALA A 4 -12.21 15.79 10.14
CA ALA A 4 -10.99 16.03 10.90
C ALA A 4 -9.78 16.19 9.96
N ILE A 5 -9.72 15.36 8.92
CA ILE A 5 -8.70 15.47 7.85
C ILE A 5 -8.82 16.83 7.15
N ARG A 6 -10.02 17.22 6.72
CA ARG A 6 -10.24 18.52 6.07
C ARG A 6 -9.80 19.68 6.96
N ARG A 7 -10.19 19.68 8.24
CA ARG A 7 -9.75 20.70 9.20
C ARG A 7 -8.23 20.72 9.38
N GLY A 8 -7.59 19.56 9.47
CA GLY A 8 -6.13 19.47 9.55
C GLY A 8 -5.45 20.06 8.31
N LEU A 9 -5.97 19.75 7.12
CA LEU A 9 -5.47 20.32 5.85
C LEU A 9 -5.70 21.83 5.77
N ASP A 10 -6.83 22.33 6.26
CA ASP A 10 -7.10 23.77 6.31
C ASP A 10 -6.13 24.49 7.26
N ILE A 11 -5.80 23.90 8.41
CA ILE A 11 -4.78 24.44 9.32
C ILE A 11 -3.43 24.51 8.61
N LEU A 12 -3.00 23.43 7.95
CA LEU A 12 -1.72 23.35 7.24
C LEU A 12 -1.56 24.40 6.13
N GLN A 13 -2.65 24.90 5.53
CA GLN A 13 -2.57 25.97 4.52
C GLN A 13 -2.05 27.29 5.08
N TYR A 14 -2.20 27.53 6.38
CA TYR A 14 -1.79 28.76 7.04
C TYR A 14 -0.49 28.61 7.85
N GLU A 15 0.05 27.40 7.94
CA GLU A 15 1.36 27.15 8.53
C GLU A 15 2.45 27.62 7.56
N VAL A 16 3.38 28.45 8.03
CA VAL A 16 4.57 28.83 7.26
C VAL A 16 5.68 27.85 7.61
N PRO A 17 6.01 26.90 6.73
CA PRO A 17 7.09 25.96 7.01
C PRO A 17 8.41 26.71 7.09
N GLY A 18 9.23 26.36 8.09
CA GLY A 18 10.58 26.87 8.26
C GLY A 18 11.48 25.79 8.86
N GLY A 19 12.76 25.81 8.51
CA GLY A 19 13.75 24.81 8.93
C GLY A 19 14.16 23.83 7.81
N ASP A 20 14.98 22.84 8.16
CA ASP A 20 15.47 21.82 7.24
C ASP A 20 14.42 20.74 6.92
N THR A 21 14.73 19.84 5.98
CA THR A 21 13.87 18.72 5.56
C THR A 21 13.89 17.57 6.58
N PHE A 22 13.12 17.69 7.68
CA PHE A 22 13.03 16.69 8.76
C PHE A 22 12.01 15.56 8.47
N MET A 23 12.14 14.87 7.33
CA MET A 23 11.22 13.79 6.94
C MET A 23 11.09 12.67 8.00
N HIS A 24 12.19 12.37 8.71
CA HIS A 24 12.23 11.33 9.74
C HIS A 24 11.28 11.61 10.92
N GLU A 25 11.05 12.87 11.29
CA GLU A 25 10.07 13.20 12.34
C GLU A 25 8.64 12.87 11.90
N GLY A 26 8.33 13.04 10.62
CA GLY A 26 7.07 12.60 10.03
C GLY A 26 6.91 11.08 10.11
N PHE A 27 7.94 10.32 9.72
CA PHE A 27 7.94 8.85 9.85
C PHE A 27 7.79 8.40 11.30
N LYS A 28 8.49 9.04 12.24
CA LYS A 28 8.39 8.71 13.67
C LYS A 28 6.96 8.84 14.19
N ARG A 29 6.27 9.95 13.84
CA ARG A 29 4.85 10.16 14.19
C ARG A 29 3.92 9.15 13.53
N ALA A 30 4.20 8.76 12.28
CA ALA A 30 3.43 7.71 11.60
C ALA A 30 3.66 6.34 12.24
N ASN A 31 4.90 6.02 12.59
CA ASN A 31 5.30 4.79 13.28
C ASN A 31 4.60 4.66 14.64
N GLU A 32 4.53 5.75 15.41
CA GLU A 32 3.77 5.79 16.67
C GLU A 32 2.30 5.43 16.45
N GLN A 33 1.64 6.03 15.45
CA GLN A 33 0.24 5.75 15.13
C GLN A 33 0.03 4.28 14.70
N ILE A 34 0.85 3.77 13.78
CA ILE A 34 0.78 2.38 13.29
C ILE A 34 0.99 1.40 14.43
N TYR A 35 1.97 1.67 15.30
CA TYR A 35 2.26 0.84 16.46
C TYR A 35 1.05 0.76 17.41
N HIS A 36 0.44 1.90 17.75
CA HIS A 36 -0.72 1.93 18.64
C HIS A 36 -1.95 1.23 18.06
N GLU A 37 -2.18 1.33 16.75
CA GLU A 37 -3.28 0.59 16.10
C GLU A 37 -3.01 -0.92 16.08
N THR A 38 -1.75 -1.34 15.87
CA THR A 38 -1.37 -2.76 15.82
C THR A 38 -1.53 -3.47 17.18
N TYR A 39 -1.39 -2.74 18.29
CA TYR A 39 -1.58 -3.28 19.65
C TYR A 39 -3.02 -3.75 19.96
N GLY A 40 -4.01 -3.33 19.16
CA GLY A 40 -5.40 -3.78 19.28
C GLY A 40 -5.67 -5.22 18.78
N GLY A 41 -4.65 -5.94 18.33
CA GLY A 41 -4.77 -7.33 17.84
C GLY A 41 -5.19 -7.46 16.38
N VAL A 42 -5.47 -6.35 15.69
CA VAL A 42 -5.75 -6.31 14.25
C VAL A 42 -4.52 -5.73 13.55
N ARG A 43 -3.88 -6.52 12.69
CA ARG A 43 -2.79 -6.04 11.84
C ARG A 43 -3.37 -5.24 10.68
N THR A 44 -3.47 -3.93 10.84
CA THR A 44 -3.99 -3.02 9.81
C THR A 44 -2.97 -2.83 8.69
N ALA A 45 -3.39 -3.00 7.43
CA ALA A 45 -2.56 -2.64 6.29
C ALA A 45 -2.29 -1.12 6.32
N SER A 46 -1.02 -0.74 6.41
CA SER A 46 -0.60 0.65 6.57
C SER A 46 0.17 1.11 5.33
N VAL A 47 -0.12 2.30 4.85
CA VAL A 47 0.58 2.91 3.71
C VAL A 47 1.10 4.27 4.15
N ILE A 48 2.38 4.53 3.90
CA ILE A 48 3.01 5.84 4.10
C ILE A 48 3.36 6.41 2.73
N ILE A 49 2.91 7.63 2.45
CA ILE A 49 3.31 8.39 1.26
C ILE A 49 4.13 9.58 1.75
N ALA A 50 5.46 9.49 1.63
CA ALA A 50 6.38 10.56 1.97
C ALA A 50 6.54 11.51 0.77
N LEU A 51 6.49 12.82 1.01
CA LEU A 51 6.64 13.85 -0.01
C LEU A 51 7.84 14.74 0.34
N THR A 52 8.70 15.03 -0.63
CA THR A 52 9.77 16.03 -0.51
C THR A 52 9.90 16.81 -1.81
N ASP A 53 10.27 18.08 -1.72
CA ASP A 53 10.58 18.95 -2.86
C ASP A 53 12.09 19.20 -3.04
N GLY A 54 12.91 18.58 -2.20
CA GLY A 54 14.36 18.72 -2.19
C GLY A 54 15.09 17.46 -1.73
N GLU A 55 16.41 17.47 -1.87
CA GLU A 55 17.30 16.46 -1.30
C GLU A 55 17.29 16.52 0.24
N LEU A 56 17.47 15.36 0.86
CA LEU A 56 17.70 15.28 2.30
C LEU A 56 19.20 15.44 2.57
N GLN A 57 19.54 16.24 3.57
CA GLN A 57 20.90 16.31 4.10
C GLN A 57 21.32 14.97 4.72
N ASP A 58 22.62 14.65 4.74
CA ASP A 58 23.14 13.31 5.09
C ASP A 58 22.59 12.76 6.42
N VAL A 59 22.55 13.60 7.46
CA VAL A 59 22.06 13.21 8.79
C VAL A 59 20.55 12.93 8.77
N GLN A 60 19.78 13.81 8.12
CA GLN A 60 18.33 13.70 7.97
C GLN A 60 17.97 12.47 7.13
N PHE A 61 18.74 12.19 6.08
CA PHE A 61 18.60 11.01 5.23
C PHE A 61 18.83 9.72 6.02
N TYR A 62 19.92 9.64 6.79
CA TYR A 62 20.21 8.50 7.66
C TYR A 62 19.05 8.19 8.62
N TYR A 63 18.51 9.20 9.30
CA TYR A 63 17.38 8.99 10.20
C TYR A 63 16.08 8.63 9.46
N ALA A 64 15.86 9.18 8.27
CA ALA A 64 14.67 8.87 7.47
C ALA A 64 14.68 7.41 7.02
N GLU A 65 15.84 6.89 6.60
CA GLU A 65 16.02 5.47 6.29
C GLU A 65 15.71 4.58 7.49
N GLN A 66 16.23 4.91 8.68
CA GLN A 66 16.00 4.15 9.90
C GLN A 66 14.51 4.10 10.28
N GLU A 67 13.81 5.24 10.25
CA GLU A 67 12.40 5.29 10.59
C GLU A 67 11.50 4.65 9.50
N ALA A 68 11.90 4.71 8.22
CA ALA A 68 11.23 3.97 7.16
C ALA A 68 11.39 2.45 7.32
N ASN A 69 12.59 1.98 7.70
CA ASN A 69 12.83 0.57 8.04
C ASN A 69 11.96 0.12 9.23
N ARG A 70 11.79 0.98 10.23
CA ARG A 70 10.88 0.74 11.35
C ARG A 70 9.43 0.64 10.89
N ALA A 71 8.96 1.53 10.01
CA ALA A 71 7.61 1.46 9.43
C ALA A 71 7.38 0.12 8.71
N ARG A 72 8.34 -0.29 7.88
CA ARG A 72 8.34 -1.58 7.18
C ARG A 72 8.27 -2.76 8.13
N SER A 73 8.94 -2.69 9.28
CA SER A 73 8.90 -3.74 10.31
C SER A 73 7.49 -3.93 10.89
N PHE A 74 6.70 -2.86 10.97
CA PHE A 74 5.31 -2.92 11.42
C PHE A 74 4.34 -3.42 10.32
N GLY A 75 4.82 -3.57 9.09
CA GLY A 75 4.02 -4.02 7.96
C GLY A 75 3.57 -2.89 7.03
N ALA A 76 4.02 -1.65 7.27
CA ALA A 76 3.69 -0.54 6.38
C ALA A 76 4.44 -0.64 5.05
N ILE A 77 3.82 -0.15 3.98
CA ILE A 77 4.46 0.05 2.66
C ILE A 77 4.79 1.54 2.52
N VAL A 78 6.05 1.83 2.17
CA VAL A 78 6.53 3.21 2.03
C VAL A 78 6.66 3.59 0.56
N TYR A 79 5.91 4.62 0.16
CA TYR A 79 6.01 5.30 -1.13
C TYR A 79 6.67 6.66 -0.95
N CYS A 80 7.48 7.08 -1.92
CA CYS A 80 8.11 8.40 -1.91
C CYS A 80 7.70 9.19 -3.14
N VAL A 81 7.37 10.45 -2.96
CA VAL A 81 7.03 11.40 -4.02
C VAL A 81 8.05 12.52 -3.97
N GLY A 82 8.84 12.65 -5.02
CA GLY A 82 9.88 13.66 -5.16
C GLY A 82 9.41 14.76 -6.10
N VAL A 83 9.37 16.01 -5.66
CA VAL A 83 8.95 17.14 -6.48
C VAL A 83 10.18 17.96 -6.87
N LYS A 84 10.43 18.09 -8.17
CA LYS A 84 11.48 18.95 -8.74
C LYS A 84 12.92 18.63 -8.30
N ASP A 85 13.41 19.14 -7.16
CA ASP A 85 14.84 19.18 -6.78
C ASP A 85 15.24 18.03 -5.82
N PHE A 86 14.61 16.85 -5.98
CA PHE A 86 14.83 15.68 -5.13
C PHE A 86 15.96 14.76 -5.65
N ASN A 87 16.50 13.94 -4.75
CA ASN A 87 17.46 12.90 -5.10
C ASN A 87 16.77 11.53 -5.24
N GLU A 88 16.72 10.98 -6.45
CA GLU A 88 16.02 9.72 -6.72
C GLU A 88 16.63 8.53 -5.96
N THR A 89 17.96 8.50 -5.79
CA THR A 89 18.65 7.44 -5.04
C THR A 89 18.24 7.49 -3.57
N GLN A 90 18.23 8.66 -2.94
CA GLN A 90 17.77 8.80 -1.55
C GLN A 90 16.32 8.31 -1.39
N LEU A 91 15.43 8.73 -2.29
CA LEU A 91 14.02 8.31 -2.23
C LEU A 91 13.85 6.81 -2.44
N SER A 92 14.65 6.18 -3.31
CA SER A 92 14.61 4.73 -3.53
C SER A 92 15.06 3.92 -2.31
N THR A 93 15.96 4.48 -1.50
CA THR A 93 16.41 3.88 -0.23
C THR A 93 15.36 4.02 0.87
N ILE A 94 14.64 5.14 0.90
CA ILE A 94 13.57 5.38 1.88
C ILE A 94 12.31 4.59 1.51
N ALA A 95 11.93 4.56 0.24
CA ALA A 95 10.81 3.77 -0.27
C ALA A 95 11.06 2.26 -0.16
N ASP A 96 10.01 1.46 -0.35
CA ASP A 96 10.14 0.00 -0.33
C ASP A 96 10.87 -0.54 -1.58
N SER A 97 10.81 0.17 -2.70
CA SER A 97 11.53 -0.13 -3.94
C SER A 97 11.55 1.10 -4.86
N ILE A 98 12.34 1.03 -5.96
CA ILE A 98 12.34 2.09 -6.98
C ILE A 98 10.96 2.28 -7.63
N ASP A 99 10.15 1.21 -7.75
CA ASP A 99 8.80 1.29 -8.31
C ASP A 99 7.82 2.05 -7.42
N HIS A 100 8.19 2.27 -6.16
CA HIS A 100 7.44 3.05 -5.18
C HIS A 100 7.90 4.51 -5.09
N VAL A 101 8.81 4.93 -5.98
CA VAL A 101 9.22 6.34 -6.13
C VAL A 101 8.43 6.98 -7.27
N PHE A 102 7.85 8.14 -7.00
CA PHE A 102 7.10 8.93 -7.97
C PHE A 102 7.79 10.27 -8.21
N PRO A 103 8.57 10.38 -9.30
CA PRO A 103 9.21 11.63 -9.67
C PRO A 103 8.19 12.61 -10.28
N VAL A 104 8.14 13.82 -9.74
CA VAL A 104 7.27 14.92 -10.20
C VAL A 104 8.13 16.08 -10.66
N THR A 105 8.62 15.98 -11.89
CA THR A 105 9.57 16.94 -12.48
C THR A 105 8.92 18.28 -12.86
N GLY A 106 7.60 18.30 -13.08
CA GLY A 106 6.84 19.52 -13.41
C GLY A 106 6.46 20.41 -12.22
N GLY A 107 7.00 20.13 -11.02
CA GLY A 107 6.66 20.85 -9.79
C GLY A 107 5.26 20.51 -9.25
N PHE A 108 4.80 21.27 -8.26
CA PHE A 108 3.54 20.99 -7.55
C PHE A 108 2.28 21.02 -8.45
N TYR A 109 2.30 21.75 -9.56
CA TYR A 109 1.18 21.76 -10.51
C TYR A 109 1.02 20.40 -11.23
N ALA A 110 2.11 19.68 -11.44
CA ALA A 110 2.10 18.34 -12.04
C ALA A 110 1.73 17.24 -11.04
N LEU A 111 1.79 17.51 -9.74
CA LEU A 111 1.49 16.55 -8.68
C LEU A 111 0.08 15.96 -8.83
N ARG A 112 -0.88 16.76 -9.30
CA ARG A 112 -2.25 16.30 -9.54
C ARG A 112 -2.33 15.16 -10.56
N GLY A 113 -1.46 15.16 -11.57
CA GLY A 113 -1.37 14.09 -12.57
C GLY A 113 -0.73 12.81 -12.03
N THR A 114 0.02 12.91 -10.92
CA THR A 114 0.69 11.77 -10.28
C THR A 114 -0.22 11.05 -9.28
N ILE A 115 -1.29 11.70 -8.80
CA ILE A 115 -2.22 11.11 -7.82
C ILE A 115 -2.81 9.79 -8.32
N ASP A 116 -3.27 9.74 -9.58
CA ASP A 116 -3.86 8.51 -10.14
C ASP A 116 -2.84 7.37 -10.21
N SER A 117 -1.58 7.70 -10.53
CA SER A 117 -0.47 6.73 -10.53
C SER A 117 -0.14 6.23 -9.13
N ILE A 118 -0.17 7.12 -8.13
CA ILE A 118 0.02 6.75 -6.72
C ILE A 118 -1.10 5.81 -6.30
N LEU A 119 -2.36 6.19 -6.51
CA LEU A 119 -3.52 5.38 -6.13
C LEU A 119 -3.49 3.99 -6.77
N LYS A 120 -3.16 3.91 -8.06
CA LYS A 120 -3.09 2.65 -8.80
C LYS A 120 -2.01 1.70 -8.28
N LYS A 121 -0.89 2.23 -7.77
CA LYS A 121 0.19 1.42 -7.21
C LYS A 121 0.04 1.16 -5.71
N SER A 122 -0.50 2.13 -4.97
CA SER A 122 -0.60 2.10 -3.50
C SER A 122 -1.75 1.25 -2.98
N CYS A 123 -2.76 1.00 -3.81
CA CYS A 123 -3.95 0.26 -3.43
C CYS A 123 -4.13 -0.95 -4.33
N ILE A 124 -4.32 -2.12 -3.71
CA ILE A 124 -4.85 -3.29 -4.41
C ILE A 124 -6.37 -3.11 -4.45
N GLU A 125 -6.93 -3.13 -5.66
CA GLU A 125 -8.37 -2.99 -5.87
C GLU A 125 -8.91 -4.30 -6.46
N ILE A 126 -9.85 -4.93 -5.77
CA ILE A 126 -10.58 -6.09 -6.30
C ILE A 126 -11.86 -5.56 -6.94
N LEU A 127 -12.01 -5.80 -8.24
CA LEU A 127 -13.14 -5.32 -9.04
C LEU A 127 -14.21 -6.40 -9.22
N ALA A 128 -13.81 -7.65 -9.38
CA ALA A 128 -14.73 -8.77 -9.56
C ALA A 128 -14.08 -10.11 -9.20
N ALA A 129 -14.92 -11.11 -8.90
CA ALA A 129 -14.53 -12.51 -8.83
C ALA A 129 -15.50 -13.33 -9.70
N GLU A 130 -14.95 -14.12 -10.62
CA GLU A 130 -15.70 -14.94 -11.57
C GLU A 130 -15.31 -16.42 -11.41
N PRO A 131 -16.24 -17.38 -11.55
CA PRO A 131 -17.68 -17.18 -11.77
C PRO A 131 -18.43 -16.81 -10.48
N SER A 132 -19.60 -16.17 -10.61
CA SER A 132 -20.46 -15.80 -9.47
C SER A 132 -21.28 -16.95 -8.89
N SER A 133 -21.37 -18.07 -9.61
CA SER A 133 -22.10 -19.27 -9.21
C SER A 133 -21.37 -20.50 -9.74
N VAL A 134 -21.38 -21.56 -8.96
CA VAL A 134 -20.66 -22.81 -9.25
C VAL A 134 -21.54 -24.02 -9.00
N CYS A 135 -21.21 -25.13 -9.65
CA CYS A 135 -21.90 -26.40 -9.47
C CYS A 135 -21.23 -27.22 -8.38
N ALA A 136 -22.04 -27.85 -7.52
CA ALA A 136 -21.54 -28.78 -6.52
C ALA A 136 -20.95 -30.04 -7.21
N GLY A 137 -19.85 -30.55 -6.66
CA GLY A 137 -19.13 -31.72 -7.15
C GLY A 137 -18.16 -31.47 -8.30
N GLU A 138 -18.06 -30.24 -8.81
CA GLU A 138 -17.15 -29.89 -9.90
C GLU A 138 -15.96 -29.06 -9.43
N SER A 139 -14.81 -29.26 -10.06
CA SER A 139 -13.65 -28.37 -9.88
C SER A 139 -13.80 -27.13 -10.75
N PHE A 140 -13.47 -25.98 -10.19
CA PHE A 140 -13.50 -24.71 -10.89
C PHE A 140 -12.30 -23.85 -10.52
N GLN A 141 -12.02 -22.87 -11.36
CA GLN A 141 -11.00 -21.86 -11.11
C GLN A 141 -11.68 -20.51 -10.95
N VAL A 142 -11.39 -19.83 -9.84
CA VAL A 142 -11.84 -18.46 -9.61
C VAL A 142 -10.84 -17.50 -10.22
N VAL A 143 -11.33 -16.63 -11.08
CA VAL A 143 -10.60 -15.50 -11.64
C VAL A 143 -10.95 -14.26 -10.82
N VAL A 144 -10.00 -13.76 -10.04
CA VAL A 144 -10.16 -12.48 -9.35
C VAL A 144 -9.60 -11.39 -10.25
N ARG A 145 -10.44 -10.46 -10.70
CA ARG A 145 -10.05 -9.31 -11.51
C ARG A 145 -9.87 -8.08 -10.63
N GLY A 146 -8.85 -7.29 -10.92
CA GLY A 146 -8.50 -6.15 -10.10
C GLY A 146 -7.36 -5.34 -10.68
N ASN A 147 -6.75 -4.52 -9.84
CA ASN A 147 -5.55 -3.75 -10.16
C ASN A 147 -4.54 -3.86 -9.02
N GLY A 148 -3.26 -3.88 -9.38
CA GLY A 148 -2.16 -3.73 -8.45
C GLY A 148 -1.74 -5.01 -7.74
N PHE A 149 -2.10 -6.19 -8.24
CA PHE A 149 -1.74 -7.46 -7.59
C PHE A 149 -0.23 -7.73 -7.55
N TYR A 150 0.57 -7.11 -8.43
CA TYR A 150 2.03 -7.16 -8.35
C TYR A 150 2.62 -6.27 -7.26
N HIS A 151 1.88 -5.26 -6.79
CA HIS A 151 2.33 -4.39 -5.71
C HIS A 151 2.15 -5.01 -4.32
N ALA A 152 1.73 -6.29 -4.25
CA ALA A 152 1.81 -7.05 -3.03
C ALA A 152 3.27 -7.16 -2.58
N ARG A 153 3.56 -6.82 -1.31
CA ARG A 153 4.91 -6.82 -0.73
C ARG A 153 5.67 -8.14 -0.95
N ASN A 154 4.94 -9.25 -1.01
CA ASN A 154 5.48 -10.54 -1.42
C ASN A 154 4.39 -11.34 -2.15
N ILE A 155 4.57 -11.56 -3.46
CA ILE A 155 3.63 -12.31 -4.30
C ILE A 155 3.49 -13.76 -3.81
N ASP A 156 4.52 -14.35 -3.21
CA ASP A 156 4.50 -15.73 -2.69
C ASP A 156 3.64 -15.90 -1.43
N GLN A 157 3.28 -14.78 -0.78
CA GLN A 157 2.40 -14.73 0.39
C GLN A 157 0.94 -14.49 0.03
N VAL A 158 0.61 -14.29 -1.25
CA VAL A 158 -0.78 -14.15 -1.69
C VAL A 158 -1.50 -15.48 -1.49
N LEU A 159 -2.65 -15.43 -0.82
CA LEU A 159 -3.53 -16.57 -0.57
C LEU A 159 -4.93 -16.25 -1.05
N CYS A 160 -5.56 -17.24 -1.69
CA CYS A 160 -6.96 -17.24 -2.04
C CYS A 160 -7.73 -17.93 -0.90
N SER A 161 -8.43 -17.15 -0.08
CA SER A 161 -9.20 -17.65 1.05
C SER A 161 -10.66 -17.85 0.67
N PHE A 162 -11.12 -19.10 0.68
CA PHE A 162 -12.49 -19.49 0.39
C PHE A 162 -13.22 -19.77 1.70
N LYS A 163 -14.23 -18.95 2.03
CA LYS A 163 -15.12 -19.19 3.17
C LYS A 163 -16.35 -19.97 2.68
N LEU A 164 -16.44 -21.25 3.02
CA LEU A 164 -17.53 -22.16 2.59
C LEU A 164 -18.68 -22.22 3.60
N ASN A 165 -18.43 -21.88 4.86
CA ASN A 165 -19.45 -21.69 5.89
C ASN A 165 -18.85 -20.86 7.02
N ASP A 166 -19.59 -20.59 8.09
CA ASP A 166 -19.11 -19.74 9.19
C ASP A 166 -17.86 -20.27 9.91
N SER A 167 -17.61 -21.58 9.82
CA SER A 167 -16.54 -22.26 10.53
C SER A 167 -15.37 -22.65 9.61
N LEU A 168 -15.62 -22.85 8.32
CA LEU A 168 -14.69 -23.44 7.37
C LEU A 168 -14.17 -22.39 6.39
N THR A 169 -12.88 -22.10 6.52
CA THR A 169 -12.11 -21.30 5.56
C THR A 169 -10.97 -22.16 5.02
N ILE A 170 -10.88 -22.28 3.70
CA ILE A 170 -9.81 -22.99 3.01
C ILE A 170 -8.91 -21.97 2.33
N ASN A 171 -7.59 -22.12 2.49
CA ASN A 171 -6.61 -21.22 1.87
C ASN A 171 -5.86 -21.98 0.79
N GLU A 172 -5.93 -21.47 -0.43
CA GLU A 172 -5.18 -22.00 -1.57
C GLU A 172 -4.18 -20.97 -2.08
N LYS A 173 -3.11 -21.44 -2.70
CA LYS A 173 -2.19 -20.55 -3.41
C LYS A 173 -2.71 -20.26 -4.82
N PRO A 174 -2.64 -19.00 -5.30
CA PRO A 174 -2.96 -18.71 -6.68
C PRO A 174 -2.00 -19.47 -7.61
N THR A 175 -2.55 -20.05 -8.66
CA THR A 175 -1.78 -20.71 -9.73
C THR A 175 -1.04 -19.72 -10.61
N LEU A 176 -1.60 -18.51 -10.77
CA LEU A 176 -1.00 -17.42 -11.53
C LEU A 176 -1.37 -16.09 -10.87
N VAL A 177 -0.38 -15.21 -10.79
CA VAL A 177 -0.55 -13.82 -10.37
C VAL A 177 -0.15 -12.93 -11.54
N HIS A 178 -1.08 -12.08 -11.96
CA HIS A 178 -0.86 -11.00 -12.91
C HIS A 178 -1.33 -9.68 -12.30
N ASP A 179 -0.80 -8.54 -12.73
CA ASP A 179 -1.15 -7.24 -12.14
C ASP A 179 -2.66 -6.97 -12.09
N THR A 180 -3.40 -7.44 -13.10
CA THR A 180 -4.83 -7.18 -13.28
C THR A 180 -5.73 -8.38 -12.99
N TYR A 181 -5.17 -9.56 -12.75
CA TYR A 181 -5.96 -10.75 -12.40
C TYR A 181 -5.15 -11.82 -11.65
N LEU A 182 -5.85 -12.60 -10.82
CA LEU A 182 -5.34 -13.76 -10.11
C LEU A 182 -6.13 -15.01 -10.53
N LEU A 183 -5.45 -16.14 -10.67
CA LEU A 183 -6.08 -17.44 -10.91
C LEU A 183 -6.01 -18.29 -9.64
N CYS A 184 -7.13 -18.36 -8.92
CA CYS A 184 -7.26 -19.11 -7.67
C CYS A 184 -7.92 -20.48 -7.96
N PRO A 185 -7.22 -21.61 -7.76
CA PRO A 185 -7.86 -22.91 -7.82
C PRO A 185 -8.83 -23.01 -6.64
N ALA A 186 -10.10 -23.29 -6.90
CA ALA A 186 -11.09 -23.37 -5.84
C ALA A 186 -11.20 -24.80 -5.31
N PRO A 187 -11.48 -24.97 -4.00
CA PRO A 187 -11.82 -26.27 -3.45
C PRO A 187 -13.14 -26.78 -4.04
N VAL A 188 -13.27 -28.09 -4.20
CA VAL A 188 -14.51 -28.73 -4.65
C VAL A 188 -15.55 -28.59 -3.54
N ILE A 189 -16.72 -28.06 -3.90
CA ILE A 189 -17.86 -27.90 -2.98
C ILE A 189 -18.77 -29.11 -3.17
N GLU A 190 -18.98 -29.91 -2.12
CA GLU A 190 -19.74 -31.17 -2.25
C GLU A 190 -21.26 -30.96 -2.31
N ASP A 191 -21.80 -29.99 -1.58
CA ASP A 191 -23.24 -29.74 -1.45
C ASP A 191 -23.64 -28.34 -1.91
N ALA A 192 -24.81 -28.23 -2.55
CA ALA A 192 -25.38 -26.94 -2.94
C ALA A 192 -25.82 -26.11 -1.71
N GLY A 193 -25.43 -24.84 -1.66
CA GLY A 193 -25.79 -23.90 -0.59
C GLY A 193 -24.71 -23.67 0.48
N GLN A 194 -23.52 -24.23 0.27
CA GLN A 194 -22.26 -23.84 0.93
C GLN A 194 -21.62 -22.66 0.21
#